data_AF-A0A6A4B0U5-F1
#
_entry.id   AF-A0A6A4B0U5-F1
#
_cell.length_a   1.000
_cell.length_b   1.000
_cell.length_c   1.000
_cell.angle_alpha   90.00
_cell.angle_beta   90.00
_cell.angle_gamma   90.00
#
_symmetry.space_group_name_H-M   'P 1'
#
loop_
_entity.id
_entity.type
_entity.pdbx_description
1 polymer ?
#
loop_
_entity_poly.entity_id
_entity_poly.type
_entity_poly.pdbx_seq_one_letter_code
_entity_poly.pdbx_strand_id
1 'polypeptide(L)'
;MKLENPPTLALELTSLPVTSWRRFARDLHDGRIEQICILSDVERMKCEAEELKQLVADALSAKSKKERFDEQSWDSLKSSPFYEVLREYRDVLPDDIPAELPQDKGVQHEIDLVPGTKYCVTRQWPLPR
;
A
#
# COMPACT_ATOMS: atom_id res chain seq x y z
N MET A 1 -35.47 9.81 -12.83
CA MET A 1 -35.86 10.97 -11.99
C MET A 1 -34.57 11.58 -11.52
N LYS A 2 -34.17 12.71 -12.10
CA LYS A 2 -33.03 13.49 -11.61
C LYS A 2 -33.44 14.20 -10.33
N LEU A 3 -32.65 14.04 -9.28
CA LEU A 3 -32.92 14.66 -8.00
C LEU A 3 -32.18 15.99 -7.98
N GLU A 4 -32.87 17.09 -8.26
CA GLU A 4 -32.24 18.43 -8.29
C GLU A 4 -31.75 18.89 -6.93
N ASN A 5 -32.39 18.43 -5.85
CA ASN A 5 -32.00 18.72 -4.46
C ASN A 5 -31.93 17.42 -3.65
N PRO A 6 -30.75 16.79 -3.53
CA PRO A 6 -30.60 15.59 -2.74
C PRO A 6 -30.85 15.87 -1.25
N PRO A 7 -31.50 14.94 -0.51
CA PRO A 7 -31.77 15.12 0.91
C PRO A 7 -30.48 15.21 1.70
N THR A 8 -30.40 16.23 2.55
CA THR A 8 -29.23 16.54 3.38
C THR A 8 -29.45 16.15 4.84
N LEU A 9 -30.71 15.94 5.24
CA LEU A 9 -31.07 15.55 6.60
C LEU A 9 -31.24 14.04 6.73
N ALA A 10 -30.78 13.48 7.86
CA ALA A 10 -30.90 12.05 8.14
C ALA A 10 -32.36 11.58 8.10
N LEU A 11 -33.30 12.40 8.58
CA LEU A 11 -34.73 12.08 8.58
C LEU A 11 -35.26 11.86 7.15
N GLU A 12 -34.87 12.73 6.22
CA GLU A 12 -35.26 12.63 4.81
C GLU A 12 -34.65 11.38 4.16
N LEU A 13 -33.38 11.07 4.45
CA LEU A 13 -32.71 9.85 3.95
C LEU A 13 -33.40 8.57 4.43
N THR A 14 -33.81 8.51 5.70
CA THR A 14 -34.52 7.34 6.25
C THR A 14 -35.93 7.16 5.70
N SER A 15 -36.51 8.20 5.10
CA SER A 15 -37.83 8.14 4.47
C SER A 15 -37.82 7.63 3.03
N LEU A 16 -36.63 7.47 2.43
CA LEU A 16 -36.50 6.99 1.06
C LEU A 16 -36.85 5.51 0.93
N PRO A 17 -37.47 5.09 -0.18
CA PRO A 17 -37.78 3.69 -0.42
C PRO A 17 -36.51 2.86 -0.50
N VAL A 18 -36.44 1.80 0.29
CA VAL A 18 -35.32 0.86 0.29
C VAL A 18 -35.44 -0.08 -0.91
N THR A 19 -34.33 -0.34 -1.59
CA THR A 19 -34.24 -1.32 -2.68
C THR A 19 -33.23 -2.41 -2.33
N SER A 20 -33.47 -3.63 -2.81
CA SER A 20 -32.50 -4.71 -2.65
C SER A 20 -31.29 -4.53 -3.58
N TRP A 21 -30.12 -5.00 -3.16
CA TRP A 21 -28.90 -4.98 -3.97
C TRP A 21 -29.08 -5.60 -5.37
N ARG A 22 -29.79 -6.74 -5.48
CA ARG A 22 -30.02 -7.42 -6.77
C ARG A 22 -30.81 -6.56 -7.74
N ARG A 23 -31.82 -5.83 -7.24
CA ARG A 23 -32.63 -4.93 -8.06
C ARG A 23 -31.82 -3.71 -8.48
N PHE A 24 -31.09 -3.12 -7.54
CA PHE A 24 -30.17 -2.02 -7.82
C PHE A 24 -29.15 -2.36 -8.91
N ALA A 25 -28.45 -3.50 -8.78
CA ALA A 25 -27.45 -3.92 -9.77
C ALA A 25 -28.04 -4.13 -11.18
N ARG A 26 -29.24 -4.71 -11.26
CA ARG A 26 -29.95 -4.89 -12.54
C ARG A 26 -30.36 -3.56 -13.16
N ASP A 27 -30.96 -2.67 -12.37
CA ASP A 27 -31.40 -1.35 -12.84
C ASP A 27 -30.20 -0.48 -13.26
N LEU A 28 -29.05 -0.64 -12.60
CA LEU A 28 -27.80 -0.01 -12.98
C LEU A 28 -27.28 -0.52 -14.32
N HIS A 29 -27.22 -1.85 -14.49
CA HIS A 29 -26.77 -2.48 -15.72
C HIS A 29 -27.65 -2.12 -16.92
N ASP A 30 -28.97 -2.05 -16.70
CA ASP A 30 -29.94 -1.75 -17.74
C ASP A 30 -30.05 -0.23 -18.03
N GLY A 31 -29.21 0.60 -17.42
CA GLY A 31 -29.20 2.05 -17.62
C GLY A 31 -30.44 2.77 -17.09
N ARG A 32 -31.23 2.12 -16.23
CA ARG A 32 -32.44 2.73 -15.62
C ARG A 32 -32.11 3.68 -14.47
N ILE A 33 -30.87 3.66 -13.97
CA ILE A 33 -30.40 4.56 -12.92
C ILE A 33 -29.67 5.74 -13.57
N GLU A 34 -30.28 6.92 -13.53
CA GLU A 34 -29.74 8.15 -14.11
C GLU A 34 -28.72 8.85 -13.19
N GLN A 35 -28.80 8.62 -11.88
CA GLN A 35 -28.00 9.32 -10.87
C GLN A 35 -27.80 8.42 -9.64
N ILE A 36 -26.61 8.49 -9.04
CA ILE A 36 -26.27 7.87 -7.75
C ILE A 36 -25.67 8.94 -6.85
N CYS A 37 -26.15 9.02 -5.60
CA CYS A 37 -25.60 9.88 -4.57
C CYS A 37 -24.91 9.01 -3.51
N ILE A 38 -23.69 9.38 -3.11
CA ILE A 38 -22.94 8.70 -2.06
C ILE A 38 -22.93 9.62 -0.84
N LEU A 39 -23.28 9.08 0.33
CA LEU A 39 -23.17 9.80 1.59
C LEU A 39 -21.68 9.88 1.96
N SER A 40 -21.12 11.09 1.90
CA SER A 40 -19.75 11.36 2.34
C SER A 40 -19.76 12.31 3.53
N ASP A 41 -18.93 12.00 4.52
CA ASP A 41 -18.56 12.94 5.56
C ASP A 41 -17.48 13.87 4.98
N VAL A 42 -17.89 15.05 4.55
CA VAL A 42 -17.06 16.01 3.81
C VAL A 42 -15.84 16.46 4.63
N GLU A 43 -15.93 16.47 5.96
CA GLU A 43 -14.82 16.82 6.83
C GLU A 43 -13.80 15.69 6.90
N ARG A 44 -14.26 14.44 7.09
CA ARG A 44 -13.36 13.28 7.14
C ARG A 44 -12.62 13.05 5.82
N MET A 45 -13.33 13.22 4.70
CA MET A 45 -12.76 12.98 3.36
C MET A 45 -11.71 14.02 2.97
N LYS A 46 -11.78 15.25 3.48
CA LYS A 46 -10.74 16.28 3.27
C LYS A 46 -9.46 15.95 4.04
N CYS A 47 -9.57 15.49 5.28
CA CYS A 47 -8.42 15.06 6.07
C CYS A 47 -7.72 13.85 5.44
N GLU A 48 -8.48 12.80 5.10
CA GLU A 48 -7.93 11.59 4.47
C GLU A 48 -7.29 11.90 3.10
N ALA A 49 -7.85 12.84 2.33
CA ALA A 49 -7.29 13.24 1.04
C ALA A 49 -5.96 14.00 1.18
N GLU A 50 -5.82 14.88 2.17
CA GLU A 50 -4.54 15.58 2.42
C GLU A 50 -3.46 14.64 2.95
N GLU A 51 -3.81 13.70 3.82
CA GLU A 51 -2.90 12.65 4.29
C GLU A 51 -2.41 11.76 3.13
N LEU A 52 -3.32 11.35 2.25
CA LEU A 52 -2.96 10.57 1.06
C LEU A 52 -2.09 11.36 0.08
N LYS A 53 -2.35 12.66 -0.11
CA LYS A 53 -1.50 13.51 -0.95
C LYS A 53 -0.08 13.60 -0.40
N GLN A 54 0.07 13.76 0.92
CA GLN A 54 1.38 13.81 1.57
C GLN A 54 2.12 12.49 1.41
N LEU A 55 1.46 11.35 1.67
CA LEU A 55 2.05 10.02 1.51
C LEU A 55 2.45 9.73 0.06
N VAL A 56 1.62 10.13 -0.90
CA VAL A 56 1.91 9.98 -2.34
C VAL A 56 3.07 10.87 -2.76
N ALA A 57 3.14 12.11 -2.28
CA ALA A 57 4.26 13.02 -2.55
C ALA A 57 5.58 12.46 -2.01
N ASP A 58 5.57 11.90 -0.80
CA ASP A 58 6.76 11.30 -0.18
C ASP A 58 7.18 10.00 -0.89
N ALA A 59 6.22 9.18 -1.33
CA ALA A 59 6.50 7.96 -2.09
C ALA A 59 7.03 8.23 -3.52
N LEU A 60 6.49 9.26 -4.18
CA LEU A 60 6.89 9.71 -5.52
C LEU A 60 8.11 10.63 -5.52
N SER A 61 8.60 11.01 -4.34
CA SER A 61 9.81 11.81 -4.19
C SER A 61 10.99 11.12 -4.90
N ALA A 62 11.65 11.85 -5.79
CA ALA A 62 12.81 11.40 -6.59
C ALA A 62 14.10 11.25 -5.75
N LYS A 63 13.97 10.99 -4.44
CA LYS A 63 15.08 10.64 -3.57
C LYS A 63 15.76 9.39 -4.12
N SER A 64 17.07 9.47 -4.27
CA SER A 64 17.91 8.31 -4.57
C SER A 64 17.71 7.23 -3.50
N LYS A 65 17.99 5.98 -3.87
CA LYS A 65 17.95 4.85 -2.92
C LYS A 65 18.81 5.12 -1.68
N LYS A 66 19.90 5.86 -1.84
CA LYS A 66 20.80 6.27 -0.77
C LYS A 66 20.13 7.29 0.17
N GLU A 67 19.51 8.33 -0.37
CA GLU A 67 18.80 9.33 0.45
C GLU A 67 17.64 8.74 1.25
N ARG A 68 16.88 7.81 0.66
CA ARG A 68 15.81 7.10 1.38
C ARG A 68 16.35 6.24 2.52
N PHE A 69 17.53 5.65 2.35
CA PHE A 69 18.19 4.85 3.38
C PHE A 69 18.77 5.74 4.49
N ASP A 70 19.43 6.83 4.12
CA ASP A 70 20.03 7.78 5.06
C ASP A 70 18.96 8.49 5.92
N GLU A 71 17.77 8.79 5.37
CA GLU A 71 16.64 9.32 6.13
C GLU A 71 16.02 8.30 7.10
N GLN A 72 16.21 7.00 6.86
CA GLN A 72 15.78 5.90 7.74
C GLN A 72 16.93 5.36 8.60
N SER A 73 18.06 6.06 8.61
CA SER A 73 19.26 5.71 9.39
C SER A 73 18.98 5.69 10.90
N TRP A 74 19.87 5.02 11.64
CA TRP A 74 19.96 5.10 13.10
C TRP A 74 20.00 6.53 13.64
N ASP A 75 20.55 7.47 12.86
CA ASP A 75 20.57 8.89 13.23
C ASP A 75 19.16 9.49 13.33
N SER A 76 18.24 9.10 12.45
CA SER A 76 16.84 9.51 12.50
C SER A 76 16.11 8.91 13.70
N LEU A 77 16.50 7.69 14.09
CA LEU A 77 15.91 6.96 15.21
C LEU A 77 16.30 7.55 16.58
N LYS A 78 17.33 8.41 16.67
CA LYS A 78 17.75 9.06 17.93
C LYS A 78 16.64 9.90 18.58
N SER A 79 15.70 10.39 17.79
CA SER A 79 14.53 11.15 18.26
C SER A 79 13.42 10.27 18.82
N SER A 80 13.47 8.95 18.57
CA SER A 80 12.46 8.00 19.00
C SER A 80 12.56 7.72 20.50
N PRO A 81 11.43 7.69 21.24
CA PRO A 81 11.39 7.23 22.63
C PRO A 81 11.92 5.81 22.83
N PHE A 82 11.99 5.01 21.75
CA PHE A 82 12.44 3.62 21.76
C PHE A 82 13.90 3.45 21.34
N TYR A 83 14.66 4.53 21.13
CA TYR A 83 16.01 4.46 20.60
C TYR A 83 16.95 3.54 21.40
N GLU A 84 16.88 3.55 22.74
CA GLU A 84 17.69 2.68 23.59
C GLU A 84 17.38 1.19 23.34
N VAL A 85 16.10 0.84 23.23
CA VAL A 85 15.68 -0.54 22.92
C VAL A 85 16.13 -0.92 21.51
N LEU A 86 15.95 -0.04 20.53
CA LEU A 86 16.35 -0.32 19.14
C LEU A 86 17.86 -0.54 19.01
N ARG A 87 18.66 0.22 19.76
CA ARG A 87 20.12 0.09 19.78
C ARG A 87 20.58 -1.28 20.28
N GLU A 88 19.83 -1.94 21.16
CA GLU A 88 20.12 -3.30 21.61
C GLU A 88 20.04 -4.33 20.47
N TYR A 89 19.24 -4.06 19.43
CA TYR A 89 19.04 -4.95 18.27
C TYR A 89 19.81 -4.48 17.02
N ARG A 90 20.90 -3.73 17.20
CA ARG A 90 21.70 -3.21 16.08
C ARG A 90 22.30 -4.32 15.20
N ASP A 91 22.55 -5.48 15.76
CA ASP A 91 23.01 -6.68 15.06
C ASP A 91 21.97 -7.26 14.09
N VAL A 92 20.68 -7.04 14.36
CA VAL A 92 19.56 -7.49 13.51
C VAL A 92 19.33 -6.53 12.33
N LEU A 93 19.67 -5.26 12.50
CA LEU A 93 19.49 -4.18 11.52
C LEU A 93 20.84 -3.51 11.20
N PRO A 94 21.76 -4.22 10.52
CA PRO A 94 23.08 -3.69 10.23
C PRO A 94 23.03 -2.51 9.24
N ASP A 95 23.98 -1.59 9.40
CA ASP A 95 24.12 -0.40 8.55
C ASP A 95 24.45 -0.76 7.09
N ASP A 96 25.17 -1.87 6.91
CA ASP A 96 25.58 -2.40 5.62
C ASP A 96 25.22 -3.89 5.52
N ILE A 97 24.93 -4.35 4.31
CA ILE A 97 24.75 -5.77 4.05
C ILE A 97 26.12 -6.45 4.18
N PRO A 98 26.30 -7.41 5.11
CA PRO A 98 27.58 -8.10 5.24
C PRO A 98 27.91 -8.88 3.96
N ALA A 99 29.19 -8.88 3.59
CA ALA A 99 29.67 -9.65 2.43
C ALA A 99 29.65 -11.17 2.68
N GLU A 100 29.63 -11.56 3.95
CA GLU A 100 29.62 -12.94 4.41
C GLU A 100 28.17 -13.46 4.45
N LEU A 101 28.00 -14.74 4.13
CA LEU A 101 26.71 -15.39 4.28
C LEU A 101 26.35 -15.48 5.77
N PRO A 102 25.05 -15.39 6.12
CA PRO A 102 24.60 -15.62 7.48
C PRO A 102 25.06 -16.98 7.99
N GLN A 103 25.32 -17.08 9.29
CA GLN A 103 25.61 -18.37 9.92
C GLN A 103 24.49 -19.36 9.63
N ASP A 104 24.85 -20.60 9.27
CA ASP A 104 23.87 -21.66 9.05
C ASP A 104 23.10 -21.93 10.36
N LYS A 105 21.78 -21.75 10.31
CA LYS A 105 20.86 -21.99 11.43
C LYS A 105 20.16 -23.35 11.34
N GLY A 106 20.64 -24.24 10.47
CA GLY A 106 20.09 -25.59 10.29
C GLY A 106 18.82 -25.62 9.43
N VAL A 107 18.45 -24.50 8.81
CA VAL A 107 17.35 -24.42 7.84
C VAL A 107 17.96 -24.05 6.50
N GLN A 108 18.07 -25.04 5.61
CA GLN A 108 18.57 -24.86 4.26
C GLN A 108 17.40 -24.87 3.28
N HIS A 109 17.40 -23.93 2.34
CA HIS A 109 16.43 -23.94 1.25
C HIS A 109 16.87 -24.96 0.20
N GLU A 110 16.05 -25.98 -0.02
CA GLU A 110 16.21 -26.97 -1.08
C GLU A 110 15.16 -26.71 -2.16
N ILE A 111 15.58 -26.77 -3.42
CA ILE A 111 14.67 -26.64 -4.56
C ILE A 111 14.50 -28.03 -5.15
N ASP A 112 13.35 -28.65 -4.88
CA ASP A 112 12.99 -29.94 -5.46
C ASP A 112 12.70 -29.78 -6.94
N LEU A 113 13.55 -30.38 -7.77
CA LEU A 113 13.32 -30.45 -9.20
C LEU A 113 12.51 -31.69 -9.55
N VAL A 114 11.48 -31.51 -10.38
CA VAL A 114 10.75 -32.64 -10.95
C VAL A 114 11.73 -33.55 -11.69
N PRO A 115 11.73 -34.88 -11.45
CA PRO A 115 12.63 -35.81 -12.15
C PRO A 115 12.53 -35.66 -13.68
N GLY A 116 13.67 -35.50 -14.34
CA GLY A 116 13.73 -35.25 -15.78
C GLY A 116 13.77 -33.77 -16.19
N THR A 117 13.67 -32.84 -15.23
CA THR A 117 13.90 -31.40 -15.48
C THR A 117 15.34 -31.17 -15.95
N LYS A 118 15.49 -30.41 -17.03
CA LYS A 118 16.79 -29.96 -17.54
C LYS A 118 17.02 -28.52 -17.13
N TYR A 119 18.26 -28.17 -16.83
CA TYR A 119 18.65 -26.78 -16.58
C TYR A 119 18.56 -25.97 -17.87
N CYS A 120 18.05 -24.73 -17.77
CA CYS A 120 18.05 -23.78 -18.87
C CYS A 120 19.25 -22.84 -18.76
N VAL A 121 19.90 -22.56 -19.90
CA VAL A 121 20.96 -21.56 -20.00
C VAL A 121 20.46 -20.41 -20.86
N THR A 122 20.47 -19.19 -20.31
CA THR A 122 20.11 -17.96 -21.02
C THR A 122 21.35 -17.10 -21.21
N ARG A 123 21.56 -16.55 -22.41
CA ARG A 123 22.64 -15.58 -22.65
C ARG A 123 22.35 -14.29 -21.88
N GLN A 124 23.34 -13.78 -21.17
CA GLN A 124 23.26 -12.48 -20.51
C GLN A 124 23.17 -11.36 -21.55
N TRP A 125 22.31 -10.38 -21.31
CA TRP A 125 22.24 -9.17 -22.13
C TRP A 125 23.54 -8.36 -22.00
N PRO A 126 24.05 -7.76 -23.09
CA PRO A 126 25.20 -6.87 -22.99
C PRO A 126 24.87 -5.70 -22.08
N LEU A 127 25.66 -5.53 -21.00
CA LEU A 127 25.54 -4.39 -20.09
C LEU A 127 26.37 -3.21 -20.61
N PRO A 128 25.89 -1.96 -20.46
CA PRO A 128 26.70 -0.76 -20.74
C PRO A 128 28.00 -0.75 -19.91
N ARG A 129 29.05 -0.13 -20.45
CA ARG A 129 30.31 0.13 -19.73
C ARG A 129 30.31 1.51 -19.09
#